data_AF-A0A9D6IRC0-F1
#
_entry.id   AF-A0A9D6IRC0-F1
#
_cell.length_a   1.000
_cell.length_b   1.000
_cell.length_c   1.000
_cell.angle_alpha   90.00
_cell.angle_beta   90.00
_cell.angle_gamma   90.00
#
_symmetry.space_group_name_H-M   'P 1'
#
loop_
_entity.id
_entity.type
_entity.pdbx_description
1 polymer ?
#
loop_
_entity_poly.entity_id
_entity_poly.type
_entity_poly.pdbx_seq_one_letter_code
_entity_poly.pdbx_strand_id
1 'polypeptide(L)'
;MTQPLRLDLNWIPLSGPDTDVICLLRYRLGDGLVLGVPESCDETVPWSEVRSAVVDLKSGEVRVEFTPAALKKRHWLRDQKVCSGTWLDRAEMKRPPEEP
;
A
#
# COMPACT_ATOMS: atom_id res chain seq x y z
N MET A 1 -27.59 -0.69 13.69
CA MET A 1 -26.20 -1.14 13.93
C MET A 1 -25.30 -0.36 12.98
N THR A 2 -24.43 0.50 13.51
CA THR A 2 -23.51 1.28 12.68
C THR A 2 -22.30 0.40 12.38
N GLN A 3 -22.13 -0.04 11.14
CA GLN A 3 -20.91 -0.74 10.75
C GLN A 3 -19.74 0.26 10.86
N PRO A 4 -18.62 -0.12 11.51
CA PRO A 4 -17.45 0.74 11.54
C PRO A 4 -16.90 0.94 10.13
N LEU A 5 -16.43 2.16 9.85
CA LEU A 5 -15.75 2.49 8.61
C LEU A 5 -14.55 1.55 8.42
N ARG A 6 -14.55 0.78 7.33
CA ARG A 6 -13.43 -0.08 6.94
C ARG A 6 -12.69 0.56 5.78
N LEU A 7 -11.46 1.01 6.03
CA LEU A 7 -10.55 1.49 4.99
C LEU A 7 -9.95 0.27 4.29
N ASP A 8 -10.31 0.04 3.03
CA ASP A 8 -9.75 -1.03 2.21
C ASP A 8 -8.53 -0.51 1.44
N LEU A 9 -7.35 -0.70 2.02
CA LEU A 9 -6.07 -0.24 1.48
C LEU A 9 -5.43 -1.31 0.58
N ASN A 10 -6.22 -1.86 -0.34
CA ASN A 10 -5.79 -2.96 -1.20
C ASN A 10 -5.51 -2.49 -2.63
N TRP A 11 -4.45 -3.06 -3.20
CA TRP A 11 -3.96 -2.78 -4.55
C TRP A 11 -3.49 -1.35 -4.77
N ILE A 12 -2.91 -0.71 -3.75
CA ILE A 12 -2.40 0.66 -3.89
C ILE A 12 -0.97 0.61 -4.44
N PRO A 13 -0.71 1.11 -5.66
CA PRO A 13 0.64 1.14 -6.20
C PRO A 13 1.52 2.09 -5.41
N LEU A 14 2.67 1.61 -4.98
CA LEU A 14 3.68 2.38 -4.26
C LEU A 14 4.93 2.53 -5.13
N SER A 15 5.36 3.78 -5.30
CA SER A 15 6.53 4.18 -6.09
C SER A 15 7.54 4.92 -5.21
N GLY A 16 8.81 4.85 -5.59
CA GLY A 16 9.84 5.75 -5.07
C GLY A 16 9.69 7.17 -5.66
N PRO A 17 10.50 8.14 -5.21
CA PRO A 17 10.38 9.55 -5.63
C PRO A 17 10.49 9.78 -7.15
N ASP A 18 11.28 8.97 -7.85
CA ASP A 18 11.58 9.13 -9.28
C ASP A 18 11.51 7.78 -10.04
N THR A 19 10.67 6.84 -9.58
CA THR A 19 10.64 5.48 -10.12
C THR A 19 9.23 5.04 -10.53
N ASP A 20 9.18 4.06 -11.42
CA ASP A 20 7.98 3.25 -11.63
C ASP A 20 7.52 2.57 -10.34
N VAL A 21 6.31 2.01 -10.39
CA VAL A 21 5.69 1.26 -9.29
C VAL A 21 6.60 0.11 -8.87
N ILE A 22 6.94 0.09 -7.58
CA ILE A 22 7.88 -0.88 -6.98
C ILE A 22 7.12 -2.05 -6.37
N CYS A 23 5.98 -1.76 -5.75
CA CYS A 23 5.13 -2.76 -5.11
C CYS A 23 3.70 -2.25 -4.98
N LEU A 24 2.78 -3.14 -4.66
CA LEU A 24 1.39 -2.85 -4.39
C LEU A 24 1.13 -3.08 -2.90
N LEU A 25 0.65 -2.09 -2.17
CA LEU A 25 0.12 -2.32 -0.83
C LEU A 25 -1.17 -3.14 -0.92
N ARG A 26 -1.21 -4.26 -0.20
CA ARG A 26 -2.35 -5.19 -0.21
C ARG A 26 -3.21 -5.01 1.04
N TYR A 27 -2.61 -5.22 2.20
CA TYR A 27 -3.25 -5.06 3.49
C TYR A 27 -2.18 -5.12 4.59
N ARG A 28 -2.58 -4.75 5.81
CA ARG A 28 -1.76 -4.97 6.99
C ARG A 28 -2.19 -6.24 7.72
N LEU A 29 -1.23 -6.89 8.35
CA LEU A 29 -1.43 -7.92 9.35
C LEU A 29 -1.10 -7.35 10.74
N GLY A 30 -1.21 -8.18 11.77
CA GLY A 30 -0.76 -7.82 13.11
C GLY A 30 0.76 -7.67 13.22
N ASP A 31 1.49 -8.42 12.40
CA ASP A 31 2.95 -8.57 12.42
C ASP A 31 3.68 -7.83 11.28
N GLY A 32 2.97 -7.32 10.28
CA GLY A 32 3.58 -6.59 9.19
C GLY A 32 2.63 -6.03 8.13
N LEU A 33 3.23 -5.65 7.00
CA LEU A 33 2.54 -5.26 5.77
C LEU A 33 2.66 -6.37 4.74
N VAL A 34 1.58 -6.64 4.01
CA VAL A 34 1.63 -7.50 2.83
C VAL A 34 1.75 -6.61 1.60
N LEU A 35 2.83 -6.83 0.84
CA LEU A 35 3.14 -6.09 -0.38
C LEU A 35 3.20 -7.05 -1.57
N GLY A 36 2.45 -6.74 -2.62
CA GLY A 36 2.56 -7.43 -3.90
C GLY A 36 3.73 -6.87 -4.67
N VAL A 37 4.80 -7.64 -4.81
CA VAL A 37 6.00 -7.22 -5.53
C VAL A 37 5.89 -7.68 -7.00
N PRO A 38 6.07 -6.80 -8.01
CA PRO A 38 6.04 -7.19 -9.41
C PRO A 38 7.02 -8.34 -9.67
N GLU A 39 6.60 -9.31 -10.49
CA GLU A 39 7.41 -10.51 -10.82
C GLU A 39 7.69 -11.45 -9.63
N SER A 40 7.17 -11.12 -8.45
CA SER A 40 7.22 -11.92 -7.23
C SER A 40 5.80 -12.18 -6.70
N CYS A 41 5.69 -13.00 -5.66
CA CYS A 41 4.43 -13.21 -4.94
C CYS A 41 4.20 -12.10 -3.90
N ASP A 42 3.06 -12.17 -3.20
CA ASP A 42 2.81 -11.34 -2.02
C ASP A 42 3.87 -11.63 -0.95
N GLU A 43 4.65 -10.61 -0.56
CA GLU A 43 5.65 -10.69 0.50
C GLU A 43 5.14 -10.03 1.77
N THR A 44 5.39 -10.67 2.92
CA THR A 44 5.15 -10.04 4.22
C THR A 44 6.41 -9.29 4.67
N VAL A 45 6.26 -7.98 4.87
CA VAL A 45 7.26 -7.10 5.47
C VAL A 45 6.97 -6.93 6.95
N PRO A 46 7.80 -7.49 7.86
CA PRO A 46 7.54 -7.39 9.29
C PRO A 46 7.67 -5.93 9.75
N TRP A 47 6.97 -5.56 10.82
CA TRP A 47 7.03 -4.19 11.35
C TRP A 47 8.44 -3.74 11.75
N SER A 48 9.34 -4.66 12.11
CA SER A 48 10.75 -4.34 12.39
C SER A 48 11.53 -3.81 11.17
N GLU A 49 11.00 -4.03 9.97
CA GLU A 49 11.54 -3.55 8.69
C GLU A 49 10.84 -2.29 8.17
N VAL A 50 9.78 -1.84 8.86
CA VAL A 50 9.01 -0.64 8.54
C VAL A 50 9.31 0.43 9.59
N ARG A 51 9.82 1.58 9.15
CA ARG A 51 10.05 2.74 10.00
C ARG A 51 8.75 3.51 10.26
N SER A 52 7.95 3.71 9.21
CA SER A 52 6.63 4.33 9.33
C SER A 52 5.71 3.86 8.21
N ALA A 53 4.41 3.81 8.48
CA ALA A 53 3.37 3.58 7.49
C ALA A 53 2.20 4.51 7.81
N VAL A 54 1.96 5.48 6.93
CA VAL A 54 1.02 6.58 7.15
C VAL A 54 0.00 6.59 6.02
N VAL A 55 -1.25 6.86 6.39
CA VAL A 55 -2.34 7.11 5.46
C VAL A 55 -2.91 8.47 5.79
N ASP A 56 -2.85 9.40 4.84
CA ASP A 56 -3.55 10.68 4.91
C ASP A 56 -4.95 10.49 4.32
N LEU A 57 -5.96 10.55 5.20
CA LEU A 57 -7.36 10.35 4.82
C LEU A 57 -7.93 11.52 4.00
N LYS A 58 -7.30 12.70 4.03
CA LYS A 58 -7.75 13.88 3.30
C LYS A 58 -7.25 13.85 1.86
N SER A 59 -5.99 13.50 1.65
CA SER A 59 -5.39 13.45 0.31
C SER A 59 -5.49 12.07 -0.34
N GLY A 60 -5.75 11.02 0.44
CA GLY A 60 -5.61 9.63 0.01
C GLY A 60 -4.16 9.18 -0.11
N GLU A 61 -3.18 9.97 0.33
CA GLU A 61 -1.77 9.57 0.25
C GLU A 61 -1.48 8.42 1.22
N VAL A 62 -0.85 7.38 0.70
CA VAL A 62 -0.26 6.29 1.48
C VAL A 62 1.24 6.36 1.33
N ARG A 63 1.94 6.40 2.47
CA ARG A 63 3.40 6.49 2.51
C ARG A 63 3.96 5.42 3.44
N VAL A 64 4.91 4.64 2.95
CA VAL A 64 5.65 3.63 3.71
C VAL A 64 7.12 4.00 3.69
N GLU A 65 7.74 4.11 4.86
CA GLU A 65 9.16 4.28 5.02
C GLU A 65 9.76 3.00 5.59
N PHE A 66 10.81 2.50 4.95
CA PHE A 66 11.50 1.27 5.32
C PHE A 66 12.75 1.55 6.14
N THR A 67 13.12 0.62 7.01
CA THR A 67 14.37 0.71 7.75
C THR A 67 15.58 0.38 6.85
N PRO A 68 16.80 0.83 7.20
CA PRO A 68 18.00 0.43 6.47
C PRO A 68 18.23 -1.09 6.43
N ALA A 69 17.74 -1.83 7.43
CA ALA A 69 17.82 -3.29 7.45
C ALA A 69 16.94 -3.93 6.37
N ALA A 70 15.78 -3.36 6.09
CA ALA A 70 14.89 -3.82 5.03
C ALA A 70 15.56 -3.69 3.65
N LEU A 71 16.20 -2.55 3.37
CA LEU A 71 16.89 -2.31 2.10
C LEU A 71 17.98 -3.34 1.81
N LYS A 72 18.69 -3.81 2.85
CA LYS A 72 19.73 -4.83 2.70
C LYS A 72 19.18 -6.22 2.39
N LYS A 73 17.96 -6.53 2.86
CA LYS A 73 17.34 -7.85 2.73
C LYS A 73 16.43 -7.97 1.50
N ARG A 74 15.84 -6.86 1.06
CA ARG A 74 14.79 -6.83 0.03
C ARG A 74 15.30 -6.17 -1.23
N HIS A 75 15.83 -7.00 -2.13
CA HIS A 75 16.41 -6.53 -3.40
C HIS A 75 15.41 -5.75 -4.26
N TRP A 76 14.12 -6.07 -4.18
CA TRP A 76 13.08 -5.38 -4.93
C TRP A 76 12.88 -3.91 -4.52
N LEU A 77 13.37 -3.49 -3.34
CA LEU A 77 13.33 -2.09 -2.93
C LEU A 77 14.30 -1.20 -3.71
N ARG A 78 15.33 -1.75 -4.39
CA ARG A 78 16.25 -0.97 -5.27
C ARG A 78 16.75 0.35 -4.65
N ASP A 79 17.06 0.35 -3.34
CA ASP A 79 17.48 1.52 -2.51
C ASP A 79 16.38 2.52 -2.09
N GLN A 80 15.12 2.24 -2.37
CA GLN A 80 13.98 3.10 -2.08
C GLN A 80 13.59 3.02 -0.60
N LYS A 81 14.00 4.05 0.16
CA LYS A 81 13.69 4.21 1.58
C LYS A 81 12.22 4.52 1.83
N VAL A 82 11.60 5.24 0.91
CA VAL A 82 10.24 5.72 1.01
C VAL A 82 9.53 5.32 -0.27
N CYS A 83 8.40 4.66 -0.11
CA CYS A 83 7.48 4.42 -1.21
C CYS A 83 6.15 5.10 -0.87
N SER A 84 5.57 5.77 -1.86
CA SER A 84 4.29 6.47 -1.72
C SER A 84 3.37 6.12 -2.87
N GLY A 85 2.07 6.18 -2.60
CA GLY A 85 1.02 5.96 -3.57
C GLY A 85 -0.24 6.69 -3.18
N THR A 86 -1.21 6.73 -4.09
CA THR A 86 -2.51 7.33 -3.81
C THR A 86 -3.56 6.22 -3.70
N TRP A 87 -4.18 6.13 -2.53
CA TRP A 87 -5.43 5.43 -2.35
C TRP A 87 -6.54 6.27 -3.00
N LEU A 88 -6.98 5.82 -4.17
CA LEU A 88 -8.14 6.41 -4.83
C LEU A 88 -9.40 5.77 -4.23
N ASP A 89 -10.28 6.60 -3.67
CA ASP A 89 -11.63 6.17 -3.33
C ASP A 89 -12.27 5.59 -4.59
N ARG A 90 -12.79 4.35 -4.50
CA ARG A 90 -13.64 3.77 -5.55
C ARG A 90 -15.02 4.45 -5.51
N ALA A 91 -15.08 5.73 -5.85
CA ALA A 91 -16.30 6.37 -6.35
C ALA A 91 -16.20 6.29 -7.88
N GLU A 92 -17.00 5.55 -8.64
CA GLU A 92 -18.42 5.24 -8.52
C GLU A 92 -18.67 3.77 -8.90
N MET A 93 -19.33 2.98 -8.04
CA MET A 93 -20.21 1.95 -8.59
C MET A 93 -21.42 2.68 -9.13
N LYS A 94 -21.48 2.90 -10.45
CA LYS A 94 -22.74 3.32 -11.09
C LYS A 94 -23.80 2.30 -10.67
N ARG A 95 -24.86 2.79 -10.03
CA ARG A 95 -26.07 2.00 -9.78
C ARG A 95 -26.44 1.31 -11.11
N PRO A 96 -26.70 -0.01 -11.13
CA PRO A 96 -27.21 -0.63 -12.36
C PRO A 96 -28.44 0.14 -12.82
N PRO A 97 -28.61 0.39 -14.13
CA PRO A 97 -29.77 1.12 -14.62
C PRO A 97 -31.04 0.41 -14.11
N GLU A 98 -31.96 1.18 -13.53
CA GLU A 98 -33.29 0.67 -13.25
C GLU A 98 -33.92 0.34 -14.61
N GLU A 99 -34.23 -0.95 -14.83
CA GLU A 99 -34.92 -1.39 -16.03
C GLU A 99 -36.29 -0.67 -16.13
N PRO A 100 -36.73 -0.30 -17.35
CA PRO A 100 -37.93 0.51 -17.58
C PRO A 100 -39.24 -0.20 -17.23
#